data_AF-A0A6A5QTJ4-F1
#
_entry.id   AF-A0A6A5QTJ4-F1
#
_cell.length_a   1.000
_cell.length_b   1.000
_cell.length_c   1.000
_cell.angle_alpha   90.00
_cell.angle_beta   90.00
_cell.angle_gamma   90.00
#
_symmetry.space_group_name_H-M   'P 1'
#
loop_
_entity.id
_entity.type
_entity.pdbx_description
1 polymer ?
#
loop_
_entity_poly.entity_id
_entity_poly.type
_entity_poly.pdbx_seq_one_letter_code
_entity_poly.pdbx_strand_id
1 'polypeptide(L)'
;MLRNNDAPANADLGRAVTASELVQYILDIHNQQLLGGLQVLSTGRYKKTSVRASDCNGWIKKLNFNTEGIRKRKRKPEARTRRTMAPLQLAQYQRHSVHLMSRVLNIRTNASPFTLVLDDLNQRGMPLIHELVRRGLSRNINVVFISFESTQFHPAVRNIPAHAESSGEQILQDLRKLMSDAKESLVIVDSLYELLEVEGIDMSTLFNLVAGKFASTLVGVYHQDMLPSQTAQTSYAPQPLDLLKYLATSVVTCKSFAHVLAAKAAKERSLPEPTHGLLQGAEGIVQCLEANDHQGIVLEAEFRRKSGRPESETYFLRFARPSDYNVPLGNMPFGTLKQEFVTLLDQVPAFASQEVLGMVYAAAGDMEPTFNLGLTEKQKQAREGVVLPYFDAQKGEGGEGGRILYDMGPEDDFDEEEDEI
;
A
#
# COMPACT_ATOMS: atom_id res chain seq x y z
N MET A 1 16.27 -60.69 -51.98
CA MET A 1 15.20 -60.05 -52.79
C MET A 1 14.75 -58.80 -52.03
N LEU A 2 15.51 -57.69 -52.08
CA LEU A 2 15.41 -56.59 -53.05
C LEU A 2 13.97 -56.05 -53.25
N ARG A 3 13.73 -54.88 -52.63
CA ARG A 3 12.97 -53.69 -53.08
C ARG A 3 12.98 -52.71 -51.91
N ASN A 4 13.96 -51.81 -51.79
CA ASN A 4 14.06 -50.49 -52.44
C ASN A 4 12.73 -49.75 -52.52
N ASN A 5 12.57 -48.74 -51.66
CA ASN A 5 11.88 -47.49 -51.99
C ASN A 5 12.55 -46.38 -51.18
N ASP A 6 13.13 -45.44 -51.93
CA ASP A 6 13.88 -44.28 -51.50
C ASP A 6 12.95 -43.21 -50.89
N ALA A 7 13.38 -42.60 -49.79
CA ALA A 7 12.91 -41.30 -49.34
C ALA A 7 14.14 -40.45 -48.94
N PRO A 8 14.25 -39.19 -49.40
CA PRO A 8 15.48 -38.43 -49.32
C PRO A 8 15.75 -37.91 -47.91
N ALA A 9 17.01 -38.06 -47.49
CA ALA A 9 17.58 -37.39 -46.34
C ALA A 9 17.67 -35.87 -46.60
N ASN A 10 16.88 -35.08 -45.86
CA ASN A 10 17.14 -33.66 -45.70
C ASN A 10 17.88 -33.44 -44.38
N ALA A 11 19.19 -33.25 -44.51
CA ALA A 11 20.02 -32.61 -43.52
C ALA A 11 19.75 -31.10 -43.57
N ASP A 12 19.04 -30.56 -42.56
CA ASP A 12 19.07 -29.13 -42.28
C ASP A 12 19.87 -28.89 -41.00
N LEU A 13 21.17 -28.69 -41.24
CA LEU A 13 22.09 -28.03 -40.33
C LEU A 13 21.58 -26.62 -40.04
N GLY A 14 21.64 -26.24 -38.76
CA GLY A 14 21.16 -24.97 -38.23
C GLY A 14 21.58 -23.76 -39.06
N ARG A 15 20.58 -23.09 -39.63
CA ARG A 15 20.71 -21.71 -40.12
C ARG A 15 20.72 -20.79 -38.91
N ALA A 16 21.84 -20.11 -38.69
CA ALA A 16 21.91 -19.03 -37.72
C ALA A 16 20.93 -17.92 -38.14
N VAL A 17 19.89 -17.72 -37.34
CA VAL A 17 18.92 -16.63 -37.53
C VAL A 17 19.68 -15.31 -37.40
N THR A 18 19.63 -14.49 -38.44
CA THR A 18 20.33 -13.20 -38.44
C THR A 18 19.59 -12.21 -37.53
N ALA A 19 20.33 -11.31 -36.87
CA ALA A 19 19.75 -10.32 -35.97
C ALA A 19 18.63 -9.46 -36.61
N SER A 20 18.67 -9.28 -37.93
CA SER A 20 17.61 -8.60 -38.70
C SER A 20 16.31 -9.39 -38.78
N GLU A 21 16.35 -10.72 -38.81
CA GLU A 21 15.16 -11.58 -38.88
C GLU A 21 14.46 -11.64 -37.52
N LEU A 22 15.21 -11.64 -36.41
CA LEU A 22 14.65 -11.52 -35.05
C LEU A 22 13.99 -10.16 -34.82
N VAL A 23 14.60 -9.08 -35.32
CA VAL A 23 14.01 -7.73 -35.22
C VAL A 23 12.70 -7.65 -36.01
N GLN A 24 12.62 -8.24 -37.21
CA GLN A 24 11.36 -8.26 -37.95
C GLN A 24 10.29 -9.15 -37.32
N TYR A 25 10.68 -10.29 -36.77
CA TYR A 25 9.76 -11.15 -36.03
C TYR A 25 9.17 -10.43 -34.80
N ILE A 26 9.99 -9.66 -34.07
CA ILE A 26 9.54 -8.86 -32.93
C ILE A 26 8.62 -7.72 -33.36
N LEU A 27 8.91 -7.06 -34.50
CA LEU A 27 8.05 -6.01 -35.06
C LEU A 27 6.70 -6.56 -35.55
N ASP A 28 6.70 -7.76 -36.13
CA ASP A 28 5.46 -8.43 -36.59
C ASP A 28 4.59 -8.86 -35.41
N ILE A 29 5.17 -9.36 -34.32
CA ILE A 29 4.43 -9.63 -33.06
C ILE A 29 3.85 -8.33 -32.49
N HIS A 30 4.62 -7.24 -32.49
CA HIS A 30 4.17 -5.95 -31.96
C HIS A 30 3.00 -5.37 -32.78
N ASN A 31 3.05 -5.52 -34.11
CA ASN A 31 1.99 -5.07 -35.01
C ASN A 31 0.73 -5.96 -34.94
N GLN A 32 0.89 -7.28 -34.76
CA GLN A 32 -0.25 -8.17 -34.54
C GLN A 32 -0.95 -7.92 -33.19
N GLN A 33 -0.21 -7.56 -32.14
CA GLN A 33 -0.77 -7.21 -30.83
C GLN A 33 -1.52 -5.87 -30.83
N LEU A 34 -1.09 -4.89 -31.65
CA LEU A 34 -1.77 -3.60 -31.79
C LEU A 34 -3.10 -3.71 -32.57
N LEU A 35 -3.20 -4.66 -33.51
CA LEU A 35 -4.42 -4.87 -34.32
C LEU A 35 -5.41 -5.86 -33.67
N GLY A 36 -4.94 -6.80 -32.85
CA GLY A 36 -5.81 -7.76 -32.14
C GLY A 36 -6.60 -7.18 -30.96
N GLY A 37 -6.24 -5.99 -30.47
CA GLY A 37 -6.88 -5.36 -29.31
C GLY A 37 -8.13 -4.52 -29.59
N LEU A 38 -8.57 -4.41 -30.85
CA LEU A 38 -9.64 -3.47 -31.27
C LEU A 38 -10.99 -4.12 -31.58
N GLN A 39 -11.17 -5.42 -31.36
CA GLN A 39 -12.47 -6.07 -31.47
C GLN A 39 -12.69 -7.00 -30.28
N VAL A 40 -13.46 -6.52 -29.29
CA VAL A 40 -14.45 -7.25 -28.47
C VAL A 40 -14.73 -6.41 -27.20
N LEU A 41 -16.02 -6.29 -26.86
CA LEU A 41 -16.64 -5.57 -25.72
C LEU A 41 -17.13 -4.13 -25.98
N SER A 42 -18.02 -4.02 -26.96
CA SER A 42 -19.17 -3.11 -26.91
C SER A 42 -20.36 -3.86 -26.26
N THR A 43 -21.13 -3.14 -25.44
CA THR A 43 -22.41 -3.49 -24.77
C THR A 43 -22.34 -4.07 -23.35
N GLY A 44 -22.14 -3.19 -22.37
CA GLY A 44 -22.53 -3.40 -20.98
C GLY A 44 -22.56 -2.07 -20.24
N ARG A 45 -23.74 -1.54 -19.94
CA ARG A 45 -23.88 -0.28 -19.18
C ARG A 45 -23.52 -0.51 -17.71
N TYR A 46 -22.24 -0.44 -17.38
CA TYR A 46 -21.78 -0.29 -16.00
C TYR A 46 -21.85 1.18 -15.59
N LYS A 47 -22.60 1.49 -14.52
CA LYS A 47 -22.59 2.80 -13.87
C LYS A 47 -21.22 3.01 -13.23
N LYS A 48 -20.33 3.75 -13.90
CA LYS A 48 -19.07 4.25 -13.30
C LYS A 48 -19.40 5.22 -12.16
N THR A 49 -19.14 4.82 -10.93
CA THR A 49 -19.07 5.73 -9.78
C THR A 49 -17.79 6.57 -9.91
N SER A 50 -17.84 7.68 -10.66
CA SER A 50 -16.71 8.60 -10.74
C SER A 50 -16.59 9.36 -9.43
N VAL A 51 -15.57 9.08 -8.64
CA VAL A 51 -15.14 9.98 -7.56
C VAL A 51 -14.38 11.12 -8.23
N ARG A 52 -15.09 12.21 -8.57
CA ARG A 52 -14.44 13.43 -9.07
C ARG A 52 -13.56 13.99 -7.95
N ALA A 53 -12.30 14.28 -8.26
CA ALA A 53 -11.47 15.11 -7.40
C ALA A 53 -12.14 16.49 -7.29
N SER A 54 -12.51 16.89 -6.07
CA SER A 54 -13.05 18.22 -5.78
C SER A 54 -12.00 19.29 -6.14
N ASP A 55 -12.38 20.28 -6.95
CA ASP A 55 -11.68 21.51 -7.31
C ASP A 55 -10.18 21.60 -6.98
N CYS A 56 -9.36 21.34 -8.01
CA CYS A 56 -7.90 21.24 -7.97
C CYS A 56 -7.17 22.56 -7.61
N ASN A 57 -7.86 23.70 -7.55
CA ASN A 57 -7.23 25.01 -7.41
C ASN A 57 -6.68 25.31 -6.00
N GLY A 58 -7.19 24.64 -4.97
CA GLY A 58 -6.73 24.84 -3.58
C GLY A 58 -5.49 24.02 -3.20
N TRP A 59 -5.14 22.99 -3.97
CA TRP A 59 -4.11 21.99 -3.61
C TRP A 59 -2.82 22.09 -4.41
N ILE A 60 -2.86 22.72 -5.58
CA ILE A 60 -1.70 23.07 -6.39
C ILE A 60 -1.07 24.35 -5.81
N LYS A 61 0.20 24.28 -5.39
CA LYS A 61 0.87 25.41 -4.75
C LYS A 61 1.49 26.34 -5.79
N LYS A 62 0.88 27.50 -5.95
CA LYS A 62 1.35 28.55 -6.88
C LYS A 62 2.70 29.19 -6.49
N LEU A 63 3.12 29.10 -5.21
CA LEU A 63 4.30 29.80 -4.66
C LEU A 63 5.08 28.91 -3.66
N ASN A 64 5.60 27.76 -4.12
CA ASN A 64 6.37 26.87 -3.25
C ASN A 64 7.81 27.33 -2.99
N PHE A 65 8.36 28.18 -3.86
CA PHE A 65 9.68 28.79 -3.69
C PHE A 65 9.58 30.11 -2.91
N ASN A 66 10.64 30.44 -2.16
CA ASN A 66 10.69 31.68 -1.38
C ASN A 66 10.85 32.90 -2.30
N THR A 67 9.73 33.50 -2.67
CA THR A 67 9.66 34.90 -3.11
C THR A 67 9.34 35.75 -1.88
N GLU A 68 10.17 36.75 -1.59
CA GLU A 68 10.10 37.61 -0.41
C GLU A 68 8.67 38.05 -0.08
N GLY A 69 8.20 37.75 1.14
CA GLY A 69 6.83 38.09 1.55
C GLY A 69 6.49 37.64 2.97
N ILE A 70 6.14 38.61 3.81
CA ILE A 70 5.82 38.47 5.24
C ILE A 70 4.59 37.57 5.47
N ARG A 71 4.71 36.65 6.43
CA ARG A 71 3.72 35.60 6.78
C ARG A 71 2.42 36.19 7.35
N LYS A 72 1.27 35.73 6.85
CA LYS A 72 0.02 35.65 7.66
C LYS A 72 -0.17 34.22 8.18
N ARG A 73 -0.25 34.09 9.49
CA ARG A 73 -0.50 32.83 10.22
C ARG A 73 -1.92 32.34 9.91
N LYS A 74 -2.08 31.13 9.35
CA LYS A 74 -3.40 30.52 9.11
C LYS A 74 -4.04 30.09 10.44
N ARG A 75 -5.36 30.32 10.57
CA ARG A 75 -6.19 30.03 11.75
C ARG A 75 -6.12 28.56 12.20
N LYS A 76 -6.20 28.34 13.53
CA LYS A 76 -6.37 27.03 14.17
C LYS A 76 -7.60 26.31 13.58
N PRO A 77 -7.56 24.99 13.36
CA PRO A 77 -8.76 24.22 13.06
C PRO A 77 -9.64 24.12 14.32
N GLU A 78 -10.94 24.37 14.17
CA GLU A 78 -11.94 24.11 15.20
C GLU A 78 -12.08 22.60 15.43
N ALA A 79 -12.33 22.23 16.69
CA ALA A 79 -12.52 20.85 17.11
C ALA A 79 -13.82 20.28 16.51
N ARG A 80 -13.70 19.23 15.70
CA ARG A 80 -14.85 18.43 15.26
C ARG A 80 -15.27 17.49 16.39
N THR A 81 -16.56 17.53 16.72
CA THR A 81 -17.22 16.63 17.67
C THR A 81 -17.06 15.18 17.23
N ARG A 82 -16.64 14.30 18.16
CA ARG A 82 -16.57 12.86 17.93
C ARG A 82 -17.98 12.33 17.68
N ARG A 83 -18.25 11.93 16.43
CA ARG A 83 -19.38 11.05 16.13
C ARG A 83 -18.94 9.62 16.40
N THR A 84 -19.69 8.91 17.24
CA THR A 84 -19.61 7.46 17.37
C THR A 84 -19.82 6.83 15.99
N MET A 85 -18.89 5.98 15.57
CA MET A 85 -18.93 5.38 14.23
C MET A 85 -19.95 4.25 14.21
N ALA A 86 -20.97 4.41 13.36
CA ALA A 86 -21.76 3.28 12.87
C ALA A 86 -20.82 2.31 12.11
N PRO A 87 -21.18 1.01 12.00
CA PRO A 87 -20.40 0.05 11.23
C PRO A 87 -20.18 0.58 9.80
N LEU A 88 -18.91 0.59 9.38
CA LEU A 88 -18.51 1.05 8.06
C LEU A 88 -19.12 0.10 7.03
N GLN A 89 -20.10 0.59 6.25
CA GLN A 89 -20.52 -0.10 5.02
C GLN A 89 -19.28 -0.39 4.17
N LEU A 90 -19.21 -1.54 3.51
CA LEU A 90 -18.02 -1.99 2.75
C LEU A 90 -17.50 -0.90 1.79
N ALA A 91 -18.39 -0.19 1.09
CA ALA A 91 -18.03 0.92 0.22
C ALA A 91 -17.39 2.12 0.97
N GLN A 92 -17.80 2.38 2.22
CA GLN A 92 -17.22 3.44 3.05
C GLN A 92 -15.82 3.05 3.53
N TYR A 93 -15.63 1.80 3.93
CA TYR A 93 -14.32 1.25 4.28
C TYR A 93 -13.36 1.33 3.08
N GLN A 94 -13.76 0.85 1.91
CA GLN A 94 -12.92 0.91 0.69
C GLN A 94 -12.49 2.33 0.34
N ARG A 95 -13.42 3.29 0.39
CA ARG A 95 -13.11 4.71 0.18
C ARG A 95 -12.14 5.25 1.23
N HIS A 96 -12.30 4.84 2.48
CA HIS A 96 -11.40 5.23 3.56
C HIS A 96 -9.99 4.71 3.33
N SER A 97 -9.83 3.41 3.07
CA SER A 97 -8.53 2.77 2.86
C SER A 97 -7.82 3.36 1.64
N VAL A 98 -8.49 3.49 0.49
CA VAL A 98 -7.89 4.14 -0.70
C VAL A 98 -7.51 5.60 -0.41
N HIS A 99 -8.32 6.31 0.39
CA HIS A 99 -7.99 7.67 0.78
C HIS A 99 -6.72 7.76 1.64
N LEU A 100 -6.47 6.81 2.56
CA LEU A 100 -5.25 6.77 3.36
C LEU A 100 -4.00 6.67 2.49
N MET A 101 -3.97 5.70 1.59
CA MET A 101 -2.85 5.53 0.66
C MET A 101 -2.69 6.74 -0.27
N SER A 102 -3.79 7.24 -0.83
CA SER A 102 -3.79 8.44 -1.68
C SER A 102 -3.25 9.67 -0.95
N ARG A 103 -3.44 9.80 0.37
CA ARG A 103 -2.85 10.92 1.14
C ARG A 103 -1.33 10.85 1.20
N VAL A 104 -0.77 9.66 1.36
CA VAL A 104 0.69 9.43 1.39
C VAL A 104 1.28 9.64 0.00
N LEU A 105 0.72 9.01 -1.03
CA LEU A 105 1.19 9.15 -2.42
C LEU A 105 1.12 10.58 -2.94
N ASN A 106 0.06 11.32 -2.57
CA ASN A 106 -0.06 12.71 -2.96
C ASN A 106 0.82 13.65 -2.12
N ILE A 107 1.56 13.17 -1.11
CA ILE A 107 2.42 13.98 -0.23
C ILE A 107 1.59 15.09 0.43
N ARG A 108 0.44 14.73 0.99
CA ARG A 108 -0.40 15.71 1.70
C ARG A 108 0.30 16.12 3.00
N THR A 109 0.11 17.38 3.38
CA THR A 109 0.62 17.90 4.65
C THR A 109 0.10 17.05 5.81
N ASN A 110 1.00 16.63 6.70
CA ASN A 110 0.68 15.75 7.83
C ASN A 110 0.06 14.39 7.42
N ALA A 111 0.34 13.88 6.22
CA ALA A 111 0.01 12.49 5.87
C ALA A 111 0.93 11.53 6.63
N SER A 112 2.24 11.63 6.37
CA SER A 112 3.30 10.85 7.01
C SER A 112 4.57 11.70 7.02
N PRO A 113 5.12 12.09 8.18
CA PRO A 113 6.43 12.76 8.24
C PRO A 113 7.57 11.83 7.83
N PHE A 114 7.50 10.54 8.14
CA PHE A 114 8.47 9.53 7.71
C PHE A 114 7.77 8.28 7.17
N THR A 115 7.98 8.02 5.89
CA THR A 115 7.50 6.82 5.19
C THR A 115 8.67 5.90 4.92
N LEU A 116 8.65 4.72 5.53
CA LEU A 116 9.61 3.65 5.28
C LEU A 116 9.06 2.75 4.16
N VAL A 117 9.85 2.57 3.11
CA VAL A 117 9.55 1.63 2.03
C VAL A 117 10.46 0.43 2.22
N LEU A 118 9.87 -0.75 2.34
CA LEU A 118 10.59 -2.01 2.43
C LEU A 118 10.47 -2.72 1.10
N ASP A 119 11.60 -3.01 0.47
CA ASP A 119 11.65 -3.69 -0.82
C ASP A 119 12.73 -4.78 -0.80
N ASP A 120 12.70 -5.64 -1.81
CA ASP A 120 13.63 -6.75 -1.98
C ASP A 120 14.01 -6.89 -3.45
N LEU A 121 15.02 -7.71 -3.76
CA LEU A 121 15.37 -8.11 -5.13
C LEU A 121 14.17 -8.60 -5.99
N ASN A 122 13.21 -9.26 -5.35
CA ASN A 122 12.01 -9.77 -6.02
C ASN A 122 11.00 -8.68 -6.39
N GLN A 123 10.98 -7.57 -5.66
CA GLN A 123 10.16 -6.42 -5.98
C GLN A 123 10.81 -5.16 -5.45
N ARG A 124 11.44 -4.39 -6.33
CA ARG A 124 12.04 -3.10 -6.00
C ARG A 124 10.95 -2.06 -5.71
N GLY A 125 11.25 -1.11 -4.82
CA GLY A 125 10.38 0.01 -4.44
C GLY A 125 10.28 1.12 -5.49
N MET A 126 11.12 1.09 -6.53
CA MET A 126 11.20 2.14 -7.54
C MET A 126 9.88 2.54 -8.23
N PRO A 127 8.95 1.62 -8.55
CA PRO A 127 7.66 2.02 -9.13
C PRO A 127 6.84 2.92 -8.19
N LEU A 128 6.91 2.67 -6.87
CA LEU A 128 6.29 3.51 -5.85
C LEU A 128 6.98 4.87 -5.75
N ILE A 129 8.32 4.87 -5.73
CA ILE A 129 9.13 6.08 -5.65
C ILE A 129 8.91 6.98 -6.88
N HIS A 130 8.88 6.42 -8.08
CA HIS A 130 8.58 7.16 -9.30
C HIS A 130 7.20 7.83 -9.25
N GLU A 131 6.20 7.15 -8.67
CA GLU A 131 4.88 7.74 -8.50
C GLU A 131 4.87 8.89 -7.49
N LEU A 132 5.60 8.75 -6.37
CA LEU A 132 5.79 9.82 -5.39
C LEU A 132 6.49 11.04 -6.01
N VAL A 133 7.57 10.82 -6.77
CA VAL A 133 8.30 11.89 -7.48
C VAL A 133 7.39 12.59 -8.48
N ARG A 134 6.69 11.84 -9.31
CA ARG A 134 5.76 12.38 -10.32
C ARG A 134 4.65 13.21 -9.66
N ARG A 135 4.02 12.68 -8.61
CA ARG A 135 2.97 13.40 -7.86
C ARG A 135 3.54 14.63 -7.14
N GLY A 136 4.73 14.55 -6.56
CA GLY A 136 5.41 15.69 -5.93
C GLY A 136 5.69 16.83 -6.90
N LEU A 137 6.29 16.50 -8.04
CA LEU A 137 6.58 17.48 -9.09
C LEU A 137 5.32 18.08 -9.71
N SER A 138 4.24 17.29 -9.88
CA SER A 138 2.94 17.80 -10.35
C SER A 138 2.29 18.83 -9.40
N ARG A 139 2.70 18.83 -8.13
CA ARG A 139 2.23 19.76 -7.09
C ARG A 139 3.20 20.91 -6.84
N ASN A 140 4.26 21.01 -7.65
CA ASN A 140 5.34 21.98 -7.49
C ASN A 140 6.07 21.84 -6.13
N ILE A 141 6.19 20.61 -5.62
CA ILE A 141 6.99 20.29 -4.41
C ILE A 141 8.45 20.16 -4.82
N ASN A 142 9.36 20.67 -3.99
CA ASN A 142 10.78 20.48 -4.19
C ASN A 142 11.16 19.03 -3.90
N VAL A 143 11.60 18.27 -4.90
CA VAL A 143 12.01 16.87 -4.71
C VAL A 143 13.53 16.82 -4.61
N VAL A 144 14.03 16.42 -3.45
CA VAL A 144 15.45 16.18 -3.18
C VAL A 144 15.65 14.68 -3.06
N PHE A 145 16.57 14.14 -3.85
CA PHE A 145 16.90 12.73 -3.87
C PHE A 145 18.34 12.55 -3.38
N ILE A 146 18.55 11.68 -2.39
CA ILE A 146 19.87 11.23 -1.95
C ILE A 146 20.11 9.90 -2.63
N SER A 147 21.18 9.82 -3.43
CA SER A 147 21.44 8.67 -4.30
C SER A 147 22.72 7.92 -3.97
N PHE A 148 22.54 6.69 -3.52
CA PHE A 148 23.57 5.68 -3.32
C PHE A 148 23.67 4.73 -4.51
N GLU A 149 22.52 4.28 -5.03
CA GLU A 149 22.45 3.32 -6.15
C GLU A 149 21.80 3.91 -7.41
N SER A 150 20.99 4.95 -7.25
CA SER A 150 20.24 5.54 -8.37
C SER A 150 21.08 6.51 -9.19
N THR A 151 21.12 6.34 -10.51
CA THR A 151 21.93 7.18 -11.43
C THR A 151 21.09 8.05 -12.37
N GLN A 152 19.83 7.71 -12.58
CA GLN A 152 18.97 8.38 -13.56
C GLN A 152 17.82 9.12 -12.87
N PHE A 153 17.74 10.43 -13.13
CA PHE A 153 16.72 11.28 -12.54
C PHE A 153 16.11 12.22 -13.58
N HIS A 154 14.87 12.62 -13.34
CA HIS A 154 14.27 13.71 -14.10
C HIS A 154 15.01 15.02 -13.79
N PRO A 155 15.27 15.91 -14.75
CA PRO A 155 16.05 17.14 -14.54
C PRO A 155 15.46 18.12 -13.51
N ALA A 156 14.19 17.95 -13.16
CA ALA A 156 13.51 18.74 -12.12
C ALA A 156 13.76 18.22 -10.70
N VAL A 157 14.36 17.03 -10.54
CA VAL A 157 14.72 16.46 -9.25
C VAL A 157 16.12 16.94 -8.88
N ARG A 158 16.27 17.45 -7.65
CA ARG A 158 17.57 17.86 -7.12
C ARG A 158 18.25 16.62 -6.52
N ASN A 159 19.38 16.21 -7.09
CA ASN A 159 20.10 15.03 -6.62
C ASN A 159 21.30 15.40 -5.73
N ILE A 160 21.50 14.65 -4.66
CA ILE A 160 22.73 14.60 -3.86
C ILE A 160 23.38 13.23 -4.16
N PRO A 161 24.48 13.18 -4.93
CA PRO A 161 25.19 11.94 -5.21
C PRO A 161 25.97 11.51 -3.96
N ALA A 162 25.42 10.58 -3.19
CA ALA A 162 26.04 10.03 -1.98
C ALA A 162 26.98 8.84 -2.26
N HIS A 163 26.95 8.30 -3.49
CA HIS A 163 27.89 7.28 -3.96
C HIS A 163 29.32 7.78 -4.21
N ALA A 164 29.51 9.09 -4.33
CA ALA A 164 30.84 9.70 -4.35
C ALA A 164 31.35 9.83 -2.90
N GLU A 165 32.66 9.76 -2.64
CA GLU A 165 33.32 9.87 -1.31
C GLU A 165 32.88 11.11 -0.48
N SER A 166 31.64 11.11 0.00
CA SER A 166 30.95 12.27 0.56
C SER A 166 30.63 11.91 2.00
N SER A 167 31.30 12.56 2.94
CA SER A 167 31.02 12.30 4.36
C SER A 167 29.56 12.60 4.70
N GLY A 168 28.96 11.81 5.60
CA GLY A 168 27.60 12.05 6.10
C GLY A 168 27.30 13.49 6.56
N GLU A 169 28.29 14.22 7.09
CA GLU A 169 28.13 15.64 7.43
C GLU A 169 27.92 16.53 6.20
N GLN A 170 28.61 16.24 5.10
CA GLN A 170 28.48 16.95 3.82
C GLN A 170 27.08 16.71 3.23
N ILE A 171 26.60 15.47 3.26
CA ILE A 171 25.24 15.12 2.82
C ILE A 171 24.19 15.95 3.57
N LEU A 172 24.32 16.06 4.90
CA LEU A 172 23.40 16.88 5.71
C LEU A 172 23.50 18.38 5.41
N GLN A 173 24.71 18.89 5.12
CA GLN A 173 24.91 20.29 4.74
C GLN A 173 24.31 20.61 3.37
N ASP A 174 24.47 19.73 2.39
CA ASP A 174 23.92 19.94 1.05
C ASP A 174 22.41 19.78 1.04
N LEU A 175 21.87 18.83 1.81
CA LEU A 175 20.43 18.72 2.04
C LEU A 175 19.86 20.00 2.67
N ARG A 176 20.55 20.61 3.63
CA ARG A 176 20.15 21.92 4.21
C ARG A 176 20.07 23.02 3.15
N LYS A 177 21.08 23.11 2.27
CA LYS A 177 21.12 24.12 1.20
C LYS A 177 20.00 23.90 0.19
N LEU A 178 19.78 22.67 -0.26
CA LEU A 178 18.76 22.36 -1.27
C LEU A 178 17.33 22.51 -0.73
N MET A 179 17.14 22.39 0.57
CA MET A 179 15.84 22.57 1.22
C MET A 179 15.53 24.03 1.59
N SER A 180 16.53 24.89 1.79
CA SER A 180 16.29 26.30 2.19
C SER A 180 15.55 27.13 1.14
N ASP A 181 15.63 26.72 -0.12
CA ASP A 181 14.98 27.42 -1.24
C ASP A 181 13.47 27.22 -1.29
N ALA A 182 12.98 26.15 -0.66
CA ALA A 182 11.60 25.67 -0.78
C ALA A 182 10.87 25.68 0.57
N LYS A 183 9.56 25.93 0.52
CA LYS A 183 8.71 25.92 1.72
C LYS A 183 8.36 24.50 2.17
N GLU A 184 8.22 23.60 1.22
CA GLU A 184 8.01 22.17 1.44
C GLU A 184 8.83 21.38 0.43
N SER A 185 9.52 20.36 0.95
CA SER A 185 10.30 19.42 0.17
C SER A 185 9.85 17.98 0.42
N LEU A 186 10.07 17.13 -0.57
CA LEU A 186 10.05 15.68 -0.46
C LEU A 186 11.51 15.23 -0.51
N VAL A 187 11.99 14.63 0.59
CA VAL A 187 13.32 14.03 0.64
C VAL A 187 13.17 12.53 0.44
N ILE A 188 13.86 11.99 -0.56
CA ILE A 188 13.90 10.56 -0.85
C ILE A 188 15.32 10.05 -0.65
N VAL A 189 15.47 8.96 0.08
CA VAL A 189 16.72 8.20 0.23
C VAL A 189 16.50 6.83 -0.41
N ASP A 190 17.35 6.47 -1.37
CA ASP A 190 17.27 5.17 -2.05
C ASP A 190 17.82 3.99 -1.22
N SER A 191 18.84 4.21 -0.40
CA SER A 191 19.32 3.19 0.55
C SER A 191 19.49 3.79 1.94
N LEU A 192 18.54 3.53 2.83
CA LEU A 192 18.67 3.89 4.25
C LEU A 192 19.77 3.09 4.96
N TYR A 193 20.06 1.87 4.50
CA TYR A 193 21.11 1.05 5.08
C TYR A 193 22.48 1.73 4.91
N GLU A 194 22.81 2.16 3.70
CA GLU A 194 24.07 2.85 3.42
C GLU A 194 24.16 4.19 4.16
N LEU A 195 23.06 4.95 4.20
CA LEU A 195 23.03 6.24 4.90
C LEU A 195 23.32 6.12 6.40
N LEU A 196 22.79 5.07 7.06
CA LEU A 196 22.89 4.90 8.51
C LEU A 196 24.16 4.13 8.92
N GLU A 197 24.47 3.02 8.25
CA GLU A 197 25.59 2.15 8.64
C GLU A 197 26.92 2.55 7.99
N VAL A 198 26.91 2.93 6.71
CA VAL A 198 28.15 3.24 5.98
C VAL A 198 28.56 4.69 6.23
N GLU A 199 27.63 5.62 6.05
CA GLU A 199 27.88 7.06 6.23
C GLU A 199 27.73 7.54 7.68
N GLY A 200 27.21 6.69 8.57
CA GLY A 200 27.13 6.97 10.01
C GLY A 200 26.19 8.10 10.39
N ILE A 201 25.19 8.44 9.55
CA ILE A 201 24.23 9.48 9.87
C ILE A 201 23.18 8.95 10.83
N ASP A 202 23.00 9.59 11.99
CA ASP A 202 21.90 9.22 12.89
C ASP A 202 20.53 9.62 12.30
N MET A 203 19.61 8.66 12.25
CA MET A 203 18.24 8.85 11.77
C MET A 203 17.52 9.97 12.52
N SER A 204 17.78 10.15 13.82
CA SER A 204 17.17 11.22 14.61
C SER A 204 17.59 12.60 14.10
N THR A 205 18.86 12.77 13.71
CA THR A 205 19.37 14.02 13.16
C THR A 205 18.75 14.34 11.80
N LEU A 206 18.64 13.32 10.93
CA LEU A 206 18.00 13.44 9.61
C LEU A 206 16.52 13.79 9.76
N PHE A 207 15.78 13.07 10.62
CA PHE A 207 14.37 13.30 10.84
C PHE A 207 14.10 14.70 11.41
N ASN A 208 14.85 15.12 12.43
CA ASN A 208 14.73 16.46 13.01
C ASN A 208 15.03 17.57 11.99
N LEU A 209 15.99 17.32 11.10
CA LEU A 209 16.31 18.24 10.02
C LEU A 209 15.14 18.34 9.03
N VAL A 210 14.64 17.22 8.51
CA VAL A 210 13.62 17.21 7.45
C VAL A 210 12.24 17.57 7.98
N ALA A 211 11.73 16.82 8.95
CA ALA A 211 10.37 16.98 9.47
C ALA A 211 10.30 18.11 10.51
N GLY A 212 11.29 18.22 11.40
CA GLY A 212 11.30 19.22 12.46
C GLY A 212 11.55 20.65 11.98
N LYS A 213 12.68 20.88 11.31
CA LYS A 213 13.11 22.22 10.88
C LYS A 213 12.36 22.73 9.64
N PHE A 214 12.14 21.87 8.66
CA PHE A 214 11.60 22.25 7.35
C PHE A 214 10.17 21.73 7.08
N ALA A 215 9.51 21.09 8.06
CA ALA A 215 8.14 20.57 7.92
C ALA A 215 7.91 19.76 6.63
N SER A 216 8.95 19.04 6.20
CA SER A 216 9.03 18.31 4.94
C SER A 216 8.82 16.81 5.16
N THR A 217 8.56 16.06 4.09
CA THR A 217 8.31 14.62 4.17
C THR A 217 9.59 13.85 3.82
N LEU A 218 9.94 12.88 4.67
CA LEU A 218 11.02 11.94 4.42
C LEU A 218 10.44 10.60 3.92
N VAL A 219 11.00 10.11 2.83
CA VAL A 219 10.75 8.76 2.30
C VAL A 219 12.11 8.07 2.22
N GLY A 220 12.23 6.91 2.83
CA GLY A 220 13.46 6.14 2.76
C GLY A 220 13.16 4.71 2.39
N VAL A 221 13.97 4.17 1.48
CA VAL A 221 13.90 2.78 1.04
C VAL A 221 14.91 1.96 1.85
N TYR A 222 14.49 0.80 2.32
CA TYR A 222 15.33 -0.16 3.01
C TYR A 222 15.13 -1.54 2.37
N HIS A 223 16.22 -2.06 1.81
CA HIS A 223 16.26 -3.35 1.15
C HIS A 223 16.33 -4.47 2.21
N GLN A 224 15.35 -5.37 2.27
CA GLN A 224 15.32 -6.42 3.32
C GLN A 224 16.23 -7.60 3.01
N ASP A 225 16.75 -7.68 1.79
CA ASP A 225 17.75 -8.64 1.34
C ASP A 225 19.20 -8.24 1.72
N MET A 226 19.38 -7.10 2.39
CA MET A 226 20.67 -6.72 2.97
C MET A 226 20.87 -7.38 4.35
N LEU A 227 22.02 -8.02 4.52
CA LEU A 227 22.41 -8.61 5.81
C LEU A 227 22.96 -7.51 6.72
N PRO A 228 22.43 -7.37 7.96
CA PRO A 228 22.96 -6.38 8.89
C PRO A 228 24.39 -6.74 9.31
N SER A 229 25.27 -5.72 9.38
CA SER A 229 26.63 -5.91 9.86
C SER A 229 26.63 -5.97 11.39
N GLN A 230 26.54 -7.17 11.95
CA GLN A 230 26.66 -7.34 13.41
C GLN A 230 28.13 -7.35 13.81
N THR A 231 28.55 -6.27 14.48
CA THR A 231 29.87 -6.18 15.12
C THR A 231 29.73 -6.58 16.59
N ALA A 232 30.78 -7.17 17.19
CA ALA A 232 30.79 -7.56 18.60
C ALA A 232 30.48 -6.39 19.58
N GLN A 233 30.60 -5.14 19.12
CA GLN A 233 30.29 -3.94 19.89
C GLN A 233 28.79 -3.57 19.88
N THR A 234 28.01 -4.08 18.91
CA THR A 234 26.59 -3.76 18.73
C THR A 234 25.66 -4.95 19.03
N SER A 235 26.15 -5.98 19.72
CA SER A 235 25.40 -7.22 19.98
C SER A 235 24.08 -7.03 20.74
N TYR A 236 23.93 -5.95 21.52
CA TYR A 236 22.68 -5.63 22.23
C TYR A 236 21.89 -4.48 21.57
N ALA A 237 22.41 -3.89 20.49
CA ALA A 237 21.71 -2.84 19.78
C ALA A 237 20.58 -3.46 18.92
N PRO A 238 19.41 -2.81 18.82
CA PRO A 238 18.36 -3.26 17.92
C PRO A 238 18.88 -3.24 16.48
N GLN A 239 18.35 -4.14 15.64
CA GLN A 239 18.70 -4.13 14.23
C GLN A 239 18.21 -2.81 13.58
N PRO A 240 18.92 -2.26 12.58
CA PRO A 240 18.56 -0.99 11.95
C PRO A 240 17.13 -0.99 11.40
N LEU A 241 16.70 -2.11 10.81
CA LEU A 241 15.34 -2.29 10.33
C LEU A 241 14.30 -2.10 11.44
N ASP A 242 14.55 -2.63 12.64
CA ASP A 242 13.61 -2.51 13.77
C ASP A 242 13.54 -1.08 14.28
N LEU A 243 14.69 -0.38 14.32
CA LEU A 243 14.74 1.05 14.65
C LEU A 243 13.95 1.88 13.62
N LEU A 244 14.14 1.61 12.33
CA LEU A 244 13.44 2.29 11.24
C LEU A 244 11.94 2.03 11.29
N LYS A 245 11.52 0.76 11.48
CA LYS A 245 10.12 0.39 11.68
C LYS A 245 9.54 1.07 12.90
N TYR A 246 10.31 1.21 13.99
CA TYR A 246 9.85 1.91 15.19
C TYR A 246 9.64 3.42 14.94
N LEU A 247 10.54 4.08 14.21
CA LEU A 247 10.46 5.52 13.91
C LEU A 247 9.43 5.86 12.82
N ALA A 248 9.15 4.92 11.90
CA ALA A 248 8.25 5.14 10.78
C ALA A 248 6.81 5.44 11.23
N THR A 249 6.21 6.47 10.60
CA THR A 249 4.78 6.76 10.73
C THR A 249 3.94 6.00 9.71
N SER A 250 4.56 5.59 8.61
CA SER A 250 3.96 4.70 7.62
C SER A 250 5.02 3.73 7.12
N VAL A 251 4.70 2.45 7.10
CA VAL A 251 5.57 1.39 6.58
C VAL A 251 4.87 0.82 5.35
N VAL A 252 5.57 0.74 4.23
CA VAL A 252 5.03 0.21 2.98
C VAL A 252 5.95 -0.89 2.49
N THR A 253 5.47 -2.13 2.54
CA THR A 253 6.19 -3.30 2.05
C THR A 253 5.79 -3.59 0.61
N CYS A 254 6.78 -3.67 -0.27
CA CYS A 254 6.59 -3.93 -1.69
C CYS A 254 6.65 -5.44 -1.98
N LYS A 255 5.62 -5.96 -2.66
CA LYS A 255 5.54 -7.36 -3.10
C LYS A 255 5.24 -7.44 -4.60
N SER A 256 5.84 -8.43 -5.27
CA SER A 256 5.55 -8.68 -6.69
C SER A 256 4.11 -9.16 -6.84
N PHE A 257 3.39 -8.60 -7.81
CA PHE A 257 1.99 -8.95 -8.04
C PHE A 257 1.84 -10.42 -8.47
N ALA A 258 2.72 -10.91 -9.34
CA ALA A 258 2.74 -12.31 -9.75
C ALA A 258 2.95 -13.27 -8.57
N HIS A 259 3.87 -12.95 -7.64
CA HIS A 259 4.10 -13.77 -6.44
C HIS A 259 2.87 -13.82 -5.53
N VAL A 260 2.18 -12.70 -5.37
CA VAL A 260 0.93 -12.61 -4.60
C VAL A 260 -0.20 -13.41 -5.26
N LEU A 261 -0.29 -13.39 -6.59
CA LEU A 261 -1.23 -14.23 -7.35
C LEU A 261 -0.90 -15.72 -7.21
N ALA A 262 0.38 -16.10 -7.27
CA ALA A 262 0.82 -17.48 -7.11
C ALA A 262 0.51 -17.99 -5.69
N ALA A 263 0.76 -17.18 -4.66
CA ALA A 263 0.39 -17.48 -3.27
C ALA A 263 -1.12 -17.67 -3.12
N LYS A 264 -1.92 -16.80 -3.72
CA LYS A 264 -3.38 -16.94 -3.74
C LYS A 264 -3.82 -18.22 -4.45
N ALA A 265 -3.30 -18.50 -5.63
CA ALA A 265 -3.66 -19.68 -6.42
C ALA A 265 -3.29 -20.99 -5.70
N ALA A 266 -2.16 -21.00 -4.99
CA ALA A 266 -1.78 -22.12 -4.13
C ALA A 266 -2.79 -22.31 -2.98
N LYS A 267 -3.15 -21.23 -2.29
CA LYS A 267 -4.15 -21.25 -1.21
C LYS A 267 -5.53 -21.74 -1.67
N GLU A 268 -6.01 -21.27 -2.82
CA GLU A 268 -7.28 -21.72 -3.39
C GLU A 268 -7.27 -23.21 -3.79
N ARG A 269 -6.10 -23.73 -4.18
CA ARG A 269 -5.91 -25.15 -4.51
C ARG A 269 -5.49 -26.00 -3.31
N SER A 270 -5.43 -25.40 -2.11
CA SER A 270 -4.90 -26.05 -0.89
C SER A 270 -3.49 -26.64 -1.08
N LEU A 271 -2.67 -25.99 -1.92
CA LEU A 271 -1.26 -26.31 -2.14
C LEU A 271 -0.37 -25.52 -1.18
N PRO A 272 0.86 -25.98 -0.90
CA PRO A 272 1.83 -25.19 -0.14
C PRO A 272 2.10 -23.86 -0.85
N GLU A 273 2.21 -22.78 -0.07
CA GLU A 273 2.50 -21.45 -0.60
C GLU A 273 3.91 -21.41 -1.21
N PRO A 274 4.07 -20.88 -2.43
CA PRO A 274 5.39 -20.69 -3.02
C PRO A 274 6.23 -19.73 -2.17
N THR A 275 7.39 -20.19 -1.75
CA THR A 275 8.38 -19.38 -1.02
C THR A 275 9.20 -18.56 -2.01
N HIS A 276 9.34 -17.26 -1.74
CA HIS A 276 10.14 -16.34 -2.55
C HIS A 276 11.20 -15.65 -1.69
N GLY A 277 12.32 -15.27 -2.30
CA GLY A 277 13.37 -14.46 -1.67
C GLY A 277 14.12 -15.22 -0.59
N LEU A 278 14.43 -14.55 0.52
CA LEU A 278 15.18 -15.12 1.63
C LEU A 278 14.52 -16.38 2.24
N LEU A 279 13.19 -16.48 2.14
CA LEU A 279 12.43 -17.63 2.65
C LEU A 279 12.70 -18.93 1.90
N GLN A 280 13.25 -18.86 0.68
CA GLN A 280 13.62 -20.06 -0.09
C GLN A 280 14.86 -20.76 0.49
N GLY A 281 15.63 -20.09 1.36
CA GLY A 281 16.86 -20.62 1.93
C GLY A 281 17.94 -20.91 0.88
N ALA A 282 17.81 -20.36 -0.32
CA ALA A 282 18.79 -20.50 -1.37
C ALA A 282 20.00 -19.62 -1.06
N GLU A 283 21.19 -20.22 -1.01
CA GLU A 283 22.43 -19.48 -0.82
C GLU A 283 22.78 -18.66 -2.07
N GLY A 284 23.18 -17.40 -1.86
CA GLY A 284 23.58 -16.47 -2.92
C GLY A 284 22.51 -15.45 -3.31
N ILE A 285 22.80 -14.67 -4.36
CA ILE A 285 21.91 -13.63 -4.86
C ILE A 285 20.93 -14.28 -5.84
N VAL A 286 19.73 -14.63 -5.36
CA VAL A 286 18.70 -15.31 -6.15
C VAL A 286 17.50 -14.40 -6.35
N GLN A 287 17.21 -14.09 -7.61
CA GLN A 287 15.94 -13.48 -8.00
C GLN A 287 14.96 -14.56 -8.44
N CYS A 288 13.77 -14.58 -7.83
CA CYS A 288 12.74 -15.55 -8.19
C CYS A 288 12.16 -15.25 -9.59
N LEU A 289 11.65 -16.28 -10.27
CA LEU A 289 10.87 -16.11 -11.49
C LEU A 289 9.65 -15.21 -11.22
N GLU A 290 9.24 -14.43 -12.22
CA GLU A 290 8.11 -13.49 -12.11
C GLU A 290 8.30 -12.39 -11.03
N ALA A 291 9.54 -12.15 -10.61
CA ALA A 291 9.92 -10.96 -9.86
C ALA A 291 9.70 -9.69 -10.68
N ASN A 292 9.46 -8.57 -10.00
CA ASN A 292 9.26 -7.24 -10.58
C ASN A 292 8.21 -7.22 -11.70
N ASP A 293 7.01 -7.71 -11.39
CA ASP A 293 5.93 -7.82 -12.36
C ASP A 293 5.61 -6.46 -13.04
N HIS A 294 5.45 -6.51 -14.36
CA HIS A 294 5.16 -5.38 -15.24
C HIS A 294 3.70 -4.90 -15.15
N GLN A 295 2.80 -5.68 -14.55
CA GLN A 295 1.41 -5.26 -14.37
C GLN A 295 1.26 -4.19 -13.29
N GLY A 296 2.06 -4.28 -12.24
CA GLY A 296 2.04 -3.37 -11.11
C GLY A 296 2.70 -3.98 -9.88
N ILE A 297 2.64 -3.24 -8.78
CA ILE A 297 3.21 -3.64 -7.50
C ILE A 297 2.11 -3.78 -6.46
N VAL A 298 2.28 -4.72 -5.53
CA VAL A 298 1.43 -4.85 -4.36
C VAL A 298 2.10 -4.13 -3.20
N LEU A 299 1.31 -3.35 -2.47
CA LEU A 299 1.74 -2.54 -1.35
C LEU A 299 1.02 -2.99 -0.09
N GLU A 300 1.72 -3.67 0.81
CA GLU A 300 1.23 -3.91 2.17
C GLU A 300 1.62 -2.71 3.01
N ALA A 301 0.64 -1.85 3.31
CA ALA A 301 0.89 -0.59 3.98
C ALA A 301 0.32 -0.60 5.39
N GLU A 302 1.16 -0.23 6.34
CA GLU A 302 0.79 0.01 7.74
C GLU A 302 0.85 1.52 8.01
N PHE A 303 -0.28 2.10 8.39
CA PHE A 303 -0.39 3.50 8.78
C PHE A 303 -0.57 3.62 10.29
N ARG A 304 0.32 4.36 10.96
CA ARG A 304 0.21 4.59 12.40
C ARG A 304 -0.66 5.80 12.70
N ARG A 305 -1.78 5.56 13.40
CA ARG A 305 -2.69 6.64 13.81
C ARG A 305 -2.06 7.45 14.94
N LYS A 306 -2.60 8.65 15.17
CA LYS A 306 -2.22 9.49 16.33
C LYS A 306 -2.49 8.81 17.69
N SER A 307 -3.36 7.80 17.71
CA SER A 307 -3.62 6.96 18.89
C SER A 307 -2.58 5.88 19.11
N GLY A 308 -1.57 5.75 18.25
CA GLY A 308 -0.56 4.68 18.29
C GLY A 308 -1.01 3.35 17.67
N ARG A 309 -2.32 3.14 17.46
CA ARG A 309 -2.84 1.93 16.82
C ARG A 309 -2.46 1.89 15.33
N PRO A 310 -1.84 0.80 14.84
CA PRO A 310 -1.58 0.61 13.41
C PRO A 310 -2.88 0.27 12.66
N GLU A 311 -2.95 0.70 11.42
CA GLU A 311 -4.01 0.37 10.46
C GLU A 311 -3.33 -0.16 9.19
N SER A 312 -3.50 -1.45 8.93
CA SER A 312 -2.82 -2.17 7.86
C SER A 312 -3.80 -2.51 6.73
N GLU A 313 -3.39 -2.27 5.49
CA GLU A 313 -4.19 -2.53 4.30
C GLU A 313 -3.31 -2.95 3.12
N THR A 314 -3.87 -3.76 2.23
CA THR A 314 -3.15 -4.23 1.02
C THR A 314 -3.70 -3.55 -0.23
N TYR A 315 -2.82 -2.85 -0.93
CA TYR A 315 -3.14 -2.08 -2.11
C TYR A 315 -2.45 -2.64 -3.35
N PHE A 316 -3.03 -2.36 -4.50
CA PHE A 316 -2.42 -2.56 -5.78
C PHE A 316 -2.15 -1.21 -6.45
N LEU A 317 -0.89 -1.00 -6.85
CA LEU A 317 -0.45 0.16 -7.61
C LEU A 317 0.02 -0.31 -8.98
N ARG A 318 -0.81 -0.09 -10.00
CA ARG A 318 -0.39 -0.27 -11.39
C ARG A 318 0.60 0.80 -11.84
N PHE A 319 1.33 0.53 -12.91
CA PHE A 319 2.17 1.55 -13.55
C PHE A 319 1.35 2.71 -14.10
N ALA A 320 1.92 3.91 -13.95
CA ALA A 320 1.35 5.17 -14.40
C ALA A 320 1.34 5.26 -15.93
N ARG A 321 0.20 5.63 -16.51
CA ARG A 321 0.04 5.86 -17.96
C ARG A 321 -0.03 7.36 -18.24
N PRO A 322 0.45 7.85 -19.39
CA PRO A 322 0.32 9.25 -19.76
C PRO A 322 -1.12 9.77 -19.72
N SER A 323 -2.10 8.91 -20.05
CA SER A 323 -3.53 9.22 -20.03
C SER A 323 -4.06 9.59 -18.64
N ASP A 324 -3.42 9.11 -17.57
CA ASP A 324 -3.86 9.28 -16.18
C ASP A 324 -3.68 10.71 -15.68
N TYR A 325 -2.79 11.47 -16.32
CA TYR A 325 -2.47 12.84 -15.92
C TYR A 325 -3.09 13.84 -16.88
N ASN A 326 -3.37 15.02 -16.34
CA ASN A 326 -3.68 16.19 -17.13
C ASN A 326 -2.45 16.64 -17.92
N VAL A 327 -2.69 17.49 -18.93
CA VAL A 327 -1.59 18.20 -19.58
C VAL A 327 -0.92 19.08 -18.51
N PRO A 328 0.42 19.11 -18.43
CA PRO A 328 1.13 19.98 -17.51
C PRO A 328 0.73 21.45 -17.70
N LEU A 329 0.52 22.15 -16.60
CA LEU A 329 0.15 23.57 -16.58
C LEU A 329 1.39 24.42 -16.30
N GLY A 330 1.66 25.42 -17.16
CA GLY A 330 2.80 26.33 -16.99
C GLY A 330 4.15 25.61 -17.08
N ASN A 331 5.09 25.98 -16.21
CA ASN A 331 6.45 25.40 -16.19
C ASN A 331 6.55 24.08 -15.38
N MET A 332 5.43 23.41 -15.10
CA MET A 332 5.47 22.14 -14.36
C MET A 332 5.85 20.98 -15.30
N PRO A 333 6.73 20.06 -14.87
CA PRO A 333 7.17 18.94 -15.72
C PRO A 333 6.07 17.88 -15.88
N PHE A 334 5.19 17.74 -14.89
CA PHE A 334 4.10 16.77 -14.89
C PHE A 334 2.77 17.46 -14.61
N GLY A 335 1.70 16.98 -15.26
CA GLY A 335 0.34 17.41 -14.94
C GLY A 335 -0.23 16.71 -13.71
N THR A 336 -1.32 17.25 -13.18
CA THR A 336 -1.98 16.66 -12.01
C THR A 336 -2.72 15.36 -12.38
N LEU A 337 -2.84 14.46 -11.40
CA LEU A 337 -3.57 13.21 -11.56
C LEU A 337 -5.07 13.47 -11.79
N LYS A 338 -5.65 12.85 -12.82
CA LYS A 338 -7.09 12.96 -13.14
C LYS A 338 -7.95 12.15 -12.18
N GLN A 339 -7.56 10.91 -11.95
CA GLN A 339 -8.29 9.94 -11.13
C GLN A 339 -7.30 9.03 -10.41
N GLU A 340 -7.60 8.74 -9.15
CA GLU A 340 -6.82 7.77 -8.37
C GLU A 340 -6.95 6.39 -9.00
N PHE A 341 -5.81 5.74 -9.23
CA PHE A 341 -5.74 4.40 -9.81
C PHE A 341 -5.17 3.36 -8.86
N VAL A 342 -4.85 3.75 -7.62
CA VAL A 342 -4.59 2.84 -6.52
C VAL A 342 -5.91 2.23 -6.10
N THR A 343 -5.94 0.91 -6.00
CA THR A 343 -7.11 0.15 -5.57
C THR A 343 -6.72 -0.78 -4.45
N LEU A 344 -7.71 -1.28 -3.70
CA LEU A 344 -7.48 -2.40 -2.80
C LEU A 344 -7.18 -3.65 -3.63
N LEU A 345 -6.36 -4.53 -3.09
CA LEU A 345 -5.97 -5.76 -3.79
C LEU A 345 -7.20 -6.62 -4.17
N ASP A 346 -8.19 -6.69 -3.29
CA ASP A 346 -9.45 -7.42 -3.50
C ASP A 346 -10.31 -6.88 -4.66
N GLN A 347 -10.05 -5.64 -5.11
CA GLN A 347 -10.77 -5.03 -6.23
C GLN A 347 -10.11 -5.30 -7.58
N VAL A 348 -8.89 -5.84 -7.59
CA VAL A 348 -8.16 -6.15 -8.82
C VAL A 348 -8.78 -7.41 -9.42
N PRO A 349 -9.31 -7.38 -10.67
CA PRO A 349 -10.01 -8.53 -11.24
C PRO A 349 -9.17 -9.81 -11.31
N ALA A 350 -7.87 -9.69 -11.55
CA ALA A 350 -6.95 -10.83 -11.58
C ALA A 350 -6.73 -11.46 -10.19
N PHE A 351 -6.90 -10.68 -9.12
CA PHE A 351 -6.82 -11.17 -7.75
C PHE A 351 -8.20 -11.56 -7.21
N ALA A 352 -9.28 -10.88 -7.56
CA ALA A 352 -10.61 -11.13 -7.02
C ALA A 352 -11.13 -12.51 -7.45
N SER A 353 -11.39 -13.40 -6.49
CA SER A 353 -12.02 -14.69 -6.79
C SER A 353 -13.52 -14.49 -7.07
N GLN A 354 -14.16 -15.42 -7.79
CA GLN A 354 -15.61 -15.35 -8.06
C GLN A 354 -16.44 -15.32 -6.76
N GLU A 355 -15.94 -15.92 -5.67
CA GLU A 355 -16.56 -15.88 -4.34
C GLU A 355 -16.45 -14.49 -3.68
N VAL A 356 -15.28 -13.84 -3.75
CA VAL A 356 -15.11 -12.46 -3.25
C VAL A 356 -15.92 -11.47 -4.07
N LEU A 357 -15.95 -11.64 -5.40
CA LEU A 357 -16.84 -10.86 -6.26
C LEU A 357 -18.31 -11.09 -5.87
N GLY A 358 -18.71 -12.35 -5.63
CA GLY A 358 -20.03 -12.71 -5.12
C GLY A 358 -20.39 -12.01 -3.81
N MET A 359 -19.46 -11.95 -2.85
CA MET A 359 -19.64 -11.23 -1.59
C MET A 359 -19.68 -9.70 -1.76
N VAL A 360 -18.88 -9.13 -2.67
CA VAL A 360 -18.91 -7.68 -2.96
C VAL A 360 -20.21 -7.28 -3.67
N TYR A 361 -20.72 -8.12 -4.57
CA TYR A 361 -22.03 -7.94 -5.19
C TYR A 361 -23.18 -8.15 -4.20
N ALA A 362 -23.07 -9.12 -3.30
CA ALA A 362 -24.03 -9.37 -2.22
C ALA A 362 -23.99 -8.30 -1.11
N ALA A 363 -22.87 -7.61 -0.89
CA ALA A 363 -22.78 -6.48 0.03
C ALA A 363 -23.33 -5.17 -0.58
N ALA A 364 -23.49 -5.12 -1.90
CA ALA A 364 -24.03 -3.98 -2.64
C ALA A 364 -25.55 -4.06 -2.87
N GLY A 365 -26.17 -5.21 -2.64
CA GLY A 365 -27.62 -5.38 -2.63
C GLY A 365 -28.03 -6.18 -1.40
N ASP A 366 -28.91 -5.60 -0.58
CA ASP A 366 -29.48 -6.24 0.61
C ASP A 366 -29.82 -7.71 0.36
N MET A 367 -29.00 -8.62 0.89
CA MET A 367 -29.42 -10.01 1.08
C MET A 367 -29.16 -10.44 2.51
N GLU A 368 -30.24 -10.97 3.06
CA GLU A 368 -30.40 -11.50 4.40
C GLU A 368 -29.32 -12.57 4.70
N PRO A 369 -28.78 -12.60 5.93
CA PRO A 369 -27.80 -13.60 6.32
C PRO A 369 -28.34 -15.02 6.08
N THR A 370 -27.49 -15.92 5.58
CA THR A 370 -27.82 -17.33 5.27
C THR A 370 -28.34 -18.11 6.50
N PHE A 371 -28.19 -17.54 7.69
CA PHE A 371 -28.82 -17.97 8.93
C PHE A 371 -29.54 -16.75 9.57
N ASN A 372 -30.85 -16.64 9.35
CA ASN A 372 -31.66 -15.71 10.12
C ASN A 372 -31.82 -16.28 11.55
N LEU A 373 -31.05 -15.77 12.51
CA LEU A 373 -31.21 -16.09 13.95
C LEU A 373 -32.47 -15.46 14.55
N GLY A 374 -33.18 -14.64 13.79
CA GLY A 374 -34.50 -14.13 14.16
C GLY A 374 -35.56 -15.21 13.98
N LEU A 375 -36.40 -15.40 15.01
CA LEU A 375 -37.60 -16.22 14.87
C LEU A 375 -38.54 -15.54 13.87
N THR A 376 -38.98 -16.29 12.86
CA THR A 376 -40.06 -15.84 11.98
C THR A 376 -41.33 -15.55 12.79
N GLU A 377 -42.22 -14.67 12.32
CA GLU A 377 -43.48 -14.35 13.02
C GLU A 377 -44.29 -15.60 13.39
N LYS A 378 -44.25 -16.62 12.53
CA LYS A 378 -44.89 -17.93 12.82
C LYS A 378 -44.22 -18.66 13.97
N GLN A 379 -42.89 -18.65 14.05
CA GLN A 379 -42.14 -19.25 15.17
C GLN A 379 -42.31 -18.44 16.47
N LYS A 380 -42.44 -17.12 16.37
CA LYS A 380 -42.74 -16.25 17.51
C LYS A 380 -44.14 -16.52 18.05
N GLN A 381 -45.15 -16.62 17.19
CA GLN A 381 -46.51 -17.02 17.58
C GLN A 381 -46.56 -18.43 18.15
N ALA A 382 -45.81 -19.38 17.58
CA ALA A 382 -45.70 -20.73 18.14
C ALA A 382 -45.07 -20.72 19.54
N ARG A 383 -44.02 -19.91 19.77
CA ARG A 383 -43.41 -19.75 21.10
C ARG A 383 -44.37 -19.09 22.10
N GLU A 384 -45.14 -18.09 21.66
CA GLU A 384 -46.11 -17.39 22.51
C GLU A 384 -47.36 -18.24 22.80
N GLY A 385 -47.68 -19.21 21.95
CA GLY A 385 -48.78 -20.18 22.14
C GLY A 385 -48.40 -21.43 22.94
N VAL A 386 -47.12 -21.61 23.31
CA VAL A 386 -46.70 -22.71 24.19
C VAL A 386 -47.06 -22.34 25.63
N VAL A 387 -48.13 -22.96 26.12
CA VAL A 387 -48.56 -22.82 27.51
C VAL A 387 -47.63 -23.65 28.39
N LEU A 388 -46.71 -22.97 29.07
CA LEU A 388 -45.89 -23.57 30.10
C LEU A 388 -46.78 -23.87 31.33
N PRO A 389 -46.70 -25.07 31.93
CA PRO A 389 -47.33 -25.34 33.21
C PRO A 389 -46.88 -24.26 34.22
N TYR A 390 -47.83 -23.63 34.92
CA TYR A 390 -47.64 -22.58 35.94
C TYR A 390 -47.29 -21.15 35.45
N PHE A 391 -47.31 -20.85 34.15
CA PHE A 391 -47.06 -19.49 33.65
C PHE A 391 -48.18 -18.48 34.01
N ASP A 392 -49.41 -18.97 34.17
CA ASP A 392 -50.56 -18.15 34.60
C ASP A 392 -50.44 -17.67 36.06
N ALA A 393 -49.58 -18.29 36.87
CA ALA A 393 -49.34 -17.89 38.25
C ALA A 393 -48.62 -16.53 38.37
N GLN A 394 -48.04 -16.02 37.28
CA GLN A 394 -47.38 -14.71 37.24
C GLN A 394 -48.27 -13.56 36.72
N LYS A 395 -49.42 -13.86 36.09
CA LYS A 395 -50.27 -12.83 35.44
C LYS A 395 -51.58 -12.51 36.17
N GLY A 396 -51.92 -13.28 37.22
CA GLY A 396 -53.03 -12.96 38.12
C GLY A 396 -52.64 -11.96 39.20
N GLU A 397 -53.64 -11.26 39.74
CA GLU A 397 -53.61 -10.17 40.74
C GLU A 397 -53.05 -10.55 42.14
N GLY A 398 -52.15 -11.53 42.22
CA GLY A 398 -51.50 -12.05 43.43
C GLY A 398 -50.02 -12.39 43.19
N GLY A 399 -49.30 -11.51 42.48
CA GLY A 399 -47.91 -11.71 42.08
C GLY A 399 -46.89 -11.51 43.21
N GLU A 400 -46.73 -12.52 44.07
CA GLU A 400 -45.64 -12.54 45.07
C GLU A 400 -44.93 -13.90 45.19
N GLY A 401 -45.17 -14.84 44.27
CA GLY A 401 -44.68 -16.22 44.37
C GLY A 401 -43.42 -16.57 43.57
N GLY A 402 -42.53 -15.60 43.26
CA GLY A 402 -41.41 -15.84 42.34
C GLY A 402 -40.13 -15.07 42.61
N ARG A 403 -39.92 -14.54 43.82
CA ARG A 403 -38.61 -14.01 44.20
C ARG A 403 -37.77 -15.16 44.73
N ILE A 404 -36.75 -15.56 43.97
CA ILE A 404 -35.67 -16.40 44.49
C ILE A 404 -34.85 -15.49 45.41
N LEU A 405 -35.00 -15.67 46.71
CA LEU A 405 -34.11 -15.06 47.70
C LEU A 405 -32.88 -15.96 47.80
N TYR A 406 -31.71 -15.41 47.44
CA TYR A 406 -30.44 -16.04 47.73
C TYR A 406 -30.03 -15.62 49.15
N ASP A 407 -30.02 -16.55 50.08
CA ASP A 407 -29.39 -16.36 51.40
C ASP A 407 -27.94 -16.82 51.29
N MET A 408 -27.00 -15.87 51.43
CA MET A 408 -25.56 -16.17 51.43
C MET A 408 -25.22 -17.09 52.61
N GLY A 409 -24.66 -18.26 52.30
CA GLY A 409 -24.13 -19.18 53.31
C GLY A 409 -22.80 -18.66 53.87
N PRO A 410 -22.47 -18.93 55.15
CA PRO A 410 -21.20 -18.54 55.76
C PRO A 410 -19.96 -19.26 55.17
N GLU A 411 -20.15 -20.12 54.18
CA GLU A 411 -19.08 -20.83 53.44
C GLU A 411 -18.80 -20.20 52.07
N ASP A 412 -19.51 -19.13 51.69
CA ASP A 412 -19.35 -18.44 50.41
C ASP A 412 -18.27 -17.34 50.56
N ASP A 413 -17.03 -17.69 50.23
CA ASP A 413 -15.84 -16.82 50.23
C ASP A 413 -15.84 -15.93 48.99
N PHE A 414 -16.74 -14.96 48.98
CA PHE A 414 -16.82 -13.93 47.94
C PHE A 414 -15.57 -13.03 48.04
N ASP A 415 -14.53 -13.36 47.26
CA ASP A 415 -13.29 -12.58 47.15
C ASP A 415 -13.58 -11.23 46.47
N GLU A 416 -13.40 -10.14 47.22
CA GLU A 416 -13.74 -8.75 46.86
C GLU A 416 -12.88 -8.17 45.71
N GLU A 417 -12.03 -8.96 45.04
CA GLU A 417 -11.00 -8.51 44.08
C GLU A 417 -11.38 -8.71 42.60
N GLU A 418 -12.52 -9.32 42.27
CA GLU A 418 -12.85 -9.69 40.88
C GLU A 418 -13.63 -8.62 40.06
N ASP A 419 -14.04 -7.51 40.67
CA ASP A 419 -14.96 -6.54 40.05
C ASP A 419 -14.29 -5.27 39.46
N GLU A 420 -13.00 -5.29 39.11
CA GLU A 420 -12.37 -4.24 38.30
C GLU A 420 -11.79 -4.76 36.98
N ILE A 421 -12.65 -5.06 36.00
CA ILE A 421 -12.26 -5.19 34.58
C ILE A 421 -13.25 -4.50 33.62
#